data_AF-A0A373FZ91-F1
#
_entry.id   AF-A0A373FZ91-F1
#
_cell.length_a   1.000
_cell.length_b   1.000
_cell.length_c   1.000
_cell.angle_alpha   90.00
_cell.angle_beta   90.00
_cell.angle_gamma   90.00
#
_symmetry.space_group_name_H-M   'P 1'
#
loop_
_entity.id
_entity.type
_entity.pdbx_description
1 polymer ?
#
loop_
_entity_poly.entity_id
_entity_poly.type
_entity_poly.pdbx_seq_one_letter_code
_entity_poly.pdbx_strand_id
1 'polypeptide(L)'
;MNKFLCSLVFVLSFSSVHAQSNDSQKEIQTLVQRVDSLEHELSYLKLTYELNTLNSDITMFSNEVYTKSIAIQLDLYNRNFNSKLGDAYQQYYETCQRKKQSISELIEAKKTLYLIKVITYPYSESELKTLKASYNVINDAYDSLGKSMELLEIVIDTYNKFL
;
A
#
# COMPACT_ATOMS: atom_id res chain seq x y z
N MET A 1 19.88 -21.67 -70.47
CA MET A 1 19.46 -22.18 -69.14
C MET A 1 19.98 -21.35 -67.95
N ASN A 2 21.02 -20.51 -68.08
CA ASN A 2 21.54 -19.72 -66.94
C ASN A 2 20.68 -18.52 -66.48
N LYS A 3 19.85 -17.90 -67.34
CA LYS A 3 19.03 -16.74 -66.95
C LYS A 3 17.86 -17.09 -66.02
N PHE A 4 17.27 -18.28 -66.18
CA PHE A 4 16.16 -18.76 -65.32
C PHE A 4 16.64 -19.14 -63.91
N LEU A 5 17.85 -19.72 -63.80
CA LEU A 5 18.45 -20.08 -62.52
C LEU A 5 18.79 -18.83 -61.67
N CYS A 6 19.31 -17.75 -62.27
CA CYS A 6 19.56 -16.50 -61.54
C CYS A 6 18.27 -15.84 -61.00
N SER A 7 17.17 -15.84 -61.77
CA SER A 7 15.89 -15.31 -61.29
C SER A 7 15.29 -16.15 -60.16
N LEU A 8 15.44 -17.48 -60.19
CA LEU A 8 14.94 -18.36 -59.13
C LEU A 8 15.69 -18.16 -57.81
N VAL A 9 17.03 -18.02 -57.88
CA VAL A 9 17.87 -17.74 -56.70
C VAL A 9 17.54 -16.39 -56.09
N PHE A 10 17.24 -15.37 -56.90
CA PHE A 10 16.82 -14.04 -56.41
C PHE A 10 15.45 -14.07 -55.72
N VAL A 11 14.47 -14.81 -56.23
CA VAL A 11 13.13 -14.92 -55.60
C VAL A 11 13.18 -15.68 -54.27
N LEU A 12 14.01 -16.73 -54.18
CA LEU A 12 14.20 -17.51 -52.95
C LEU A 12 14.95 -16.73 -51.86
N SER A 13 15.93 -15.89 -52.23
CA SER A 13 16.62 -15.05 -51.26
C SER A 13 15.73 -13.92 -50.72
N PHE A 14 14.89 -13.28 -51.54
CA PHE A 14 13.93 -12.28 -51.04
C PHE A 14 12.85 -12.85 -50.13
N SER A 15 12.35 -14.06 -50.40
CA SER A 15 11.34 -14.71 -49.56
C SER A 15 11.90 -15.17 -48.21
N SER A 16 13.17 -15.60 -48.15
CA SER A 16 13.84 -15.93 -46.89
C SER A 16 14.06 -14.72 -45.98
N VAL A 17 14.47 -13.57 -46.54
CA VAL A 17 14.66 -12.31 -45.80
C VAL A 17 13.32 -11.76 -45.29
N HIS A 18 12.25 -11.88 -46.08
CA HIS A 18 10.91 -11.45 -45.68
C HIS A 18 10.31 -12.35 -44.57
N ALA A 19 10.57 -13.66 -44.63
CA ALA A 19 10.17 -14.59 -43.57
C ALA A 19 10.90 -14.34 -42.24
N GLN A 20 12.22 -14.11 -42.28
CA GLN A 20 13.02 -13.78 -41.11
C GLN A 20 12.64 -12.42 -40.50
N SER A 21 12.34 -11.42 -41.35
CA SER A 21 11.78 -10.13 -40.94
C SER A 21 10.43 -10.30 -40.22
N ASN A 22 9.52 -11.10 -40.77
CA ASN A 22 8.19 -11.31 -40.16
C ASN A 22 8.28 -12.04 -38.82
N ASP A 23 9.18 -13.00 -38.67
CA ASP A 23 9.39 -13.72 -37.41
C ASP A 23 9.91 -12.76 -36.32
N SER A 24 10.89 -11.92 -36.66
CA SER A 24 11.40 -10.89 -35.75
C SER A 24 10.34 -9.85 -35.35
N GLN A 25 9.45 -9.44 -36.25
CA GLN A 25 8.35 -8.53 -35.94
C GLN A 25 7.32 -9.18 -35.01
N LYS A 26 7.05 -10.47 -35.19
CA LYS A 26 6.15 -11.24 -34.32
C LYS A 26 6.75 -11.41 -32.92
N GLU A 27 8.05 -11.65 -32.81
CA GLU A 27 8.76 -11.68 -31.53
C GLU A 27 8.70 -10.33 -30.81
N ILE A 28 8.92 -9.22 -31.52
CA ILE A 28 8.80 -7.86 -30.96
C ILE A 28 7.37 -7.60 -30.46
N GLN A 29 6.33 -7.94 -31.24
CA GLN A 29 4.94 -7.78 -30.80
C GLN A 29 4.62 -8.61 -29.56
N THR A 30 5.11 -9.85 -29.51
CA THR A 30 4.96 -10.73 -28.33
C THR A 30 5.65 -10.12 -27.11
N LEU A 31 6.82 -9.51 -27.28
CA LEU A 31 7.54 -8.86 -26.20
C LEU A 31 6.80 -7.61 -25.70
N VAL A 32 6.27 -6.78 -26.60
CA VAL A 32 5.46 -5.61 -26.23
C VAL A 32 4.25 -6.03 -25.40
N GLN A 33 3.51 -7.06 -25.86
CA GLN A 33 2.37 -7.59 -25.10
C GLN A 33 2.75 -8.09 -23.71
N ARG A 34 3.92 -8.74 -23.57
CA ARG A 34 4.42 -9.18 -22.27
C ARG A 34 4.79 -8.01 -21.37
N VAL A 35 5.42 -6.98 -21.92
CA VAL A 35 5.76 -5.76 -21.18
C VAL A 35 4.50 -5.06 -20.69
N ASP A 36 3.49 -4.91 -21.54
CA ASP A 36 2.20 -4.31 -21.19
C ASP A 36 1.50 -5.11 -20.07
N SER A 37 1.49 -6.45 -20.18
CA SER A 37 0.94 -7.34 -19.14
C SER A 37 1.67 -7.20 -17.81
N LEU A 38 3.00 -7.14 -17.83
CA LEU A 38 3.81 -6.97 -16.61
C LEU A 38 3.61 -5.59 -15.99
N GLU A 39 3.48 -4.55 -16.81
CA GLU A 39 3.18 -3.20 -16.32
C GLU A 39 1.82 -3.16 -15.62
N HIS A 40 0.82 -3.84 -16.19
CA HIS A 40 -0.51 -3.98 -15.59
C HIS A 40 -0.45 -4.69 -14.23
N GLU A 41 0.15 -5.88 -14.20
CA GLU A 41 0.28 -6.67 -12.96
C GLU A 41 1.04 -5.91 -11.88
N LEU A 42 2.14 -5.22 -12.24
CA LEU A 42 2.92 -4.44 -11.31
C LEU A 42 2.14 -3.24 -10.76
N SER A 43 1.41 -2.53 -11.63
CA SER A 43 0.57 -1.38 -11.26
C SER A 43 -0.50 -1.80 -10.26
N TYR A 44 -1.16 -2.93 -10.50
CA TYR A 44 -2.17 -3.50 -9.60
C TYR A 44 -1.55 -3.94 -8.27
N LEU A 45 -0.51 -4.78 -8.31
CA LEU A 45 0.14 -5.34 -7.11
C LEU A 45 0.69 -4.24 -6.20
N LYS A 46 1.30 -3.21 -6.78
CA LYS A 46 1.84 -2.08 -6.02
C LYS A 46 0.74 -1.33 -5.27
N LEU A 47 -0.38 -1.02 -5.93
CA LEU A 47 -1.48 -0.29 -5.29
C LEU A 47 -2.12 -1.13 -4.17
N THR A 48 -2.35 -2.43 -4.41
CA THR A 48 -2.85 -3.36 -3.39
C THR A 48 -1.91 -3.42 -2.19
N TYR A 49 -0.60 -3.56 -2.43
CA TYR A 49 0.39 -3.61 -1.36
C TYR A 49 0.42 -2.33 -0.54
N GLU A 50 0.39 -1.16 -1.18
CA GLU A 50 0.41 0.13 -0.49
C GLU A 50 -0.82 0.34 0.41
N LEU A 51 -2.02 -0.03 -0.07
CA LEU A 51 -3.25 0.07 0.72
C LEU A 51 -3.23 -0.89 1.92
N ASN A 52 -2.82 -2.14 1.70
CA ASN A 52 -2.77 -3.15 2.75
C ASN A 52 -1.69 -2.84 3.80
N THR A 53 -0.56 -2.30 3.38
CA THR A 53 0.52 -1.87 4.28
C THR A 53 0.03 -0.73 5.17
N LEU A 54 -0.59 0.30 4.58
CA LEU A 54 -1.17 1.41 5.35
C LEU A 54 -2.18 0.90 6.40
N ASN A 55 -3.10 0.01 6.00
CA ASN A 55 -4.06 -0.58 6.92
C ASN A 55 -3.37 -1.35 8.07
N SER A 56 -2.33 -2.11 7.75
CA SER A 56 -1.58 -2.90 8.73
C SER A 56 -0.82 -2.00 9.71
N ASP A 57 -0.17 -0.95 9.21
CA ASP A 57 0.58 0.01 10.03
C ASP A 57 -0.33 0.76 11.01
N ILE A 58 -1.52 1.19 10.55
CA ILE A 58 -2.53 1.81 11.40
C ILE A 58 -2.99 0.84 12.48
N THR A 59 -3.31 -0.40 12.09
CA THR A 59 -3.78 -1.44 13.02
C THR A 59 -2.73 -1.75 14.09
N MET A 60 -1.47 -1.94 13.68
CA MET A 60 -0.36 -2.19 14.59
C MET A 60 -0.18 -1.03 15.58
N PHE A 61 -0.25 0.21 15.09
CA PHE A 61 -0.13 1.37 15.97
C PHE A 61 -1.31 1.48 16.95
N SER A 62 -2.54 1.21 16.50
CA SER A 62 -3.72 1.14 17.37
C SER A 62 -3.50 0.13 18.51
N ASN A 63 -2.99 -1.06 18.19
CA ASN A 63 -2.72 -2.11 19.18
C ASN A 63 -1.59 -1.72 20.15
N GLU A 64 -0.54 -1.05 19.66
CA GLU A 64 0.55 -0.53 20.49
C GLU A 64 0.04 0.46 21.53
N VAL A 65 -0.75 1.44 21.08
CA VAL A 65 -1.38 2.46 21.94
C VAL A 65 -2.28 1.80 22.96
N TYR A 66 -3.18 0.92 22.53
CA TYR A 66 -4.09 0.20 23.41
C TYR A 66 -3.33 -0.60 24.47
N THR A 67 -2.28 -1.32 24.08
CA THR A 67 -1.44 -2.10 24.99
C THR A 67 -0.77 -1.20 26.03
N LYS A 68 -0.31 -0.02 25.63
CA LYS A 68 0.24 0.96 26.57
C LYS A 68 -0.82 1.43 27.55
N SER A 69 -2.04 1.71 27.09
CA SER A 69 -3.14 2.12 27.96
C SER A 69 -3.44 1.08 29.03
N ILE A 70 -3.43 -0.21 28.67
CA ILE A 70 -3.61 -1.32 29.64
C ILE A 70 -2.47 -1.36 30.66
N ALA A 71 -1.22 -1.15 30.23
CA ALA A 71 -0.09 -1.09 31.16
C ALA A 71 -0.26 0.03 32.20
N ILE A 72 -0.69 1.22 31.78
CA ILE A 72 -0.95 2.36 32.68
C ILE A 72 -2.13 2.03 33.64
N GLN A 73 -3.17 1.35 33.16
CA GLN A 73 -4.26 0.89 34.02
C GLN A 73 -3.81 -0.09 35.10
N LEU A 74 -2.81 -0.95 34.80
CA LEU A 74 -2.23 -1.84 35.80
C LEU A 74 -1.46 -1.05 36.86
N ASP A 75 -0.71 -0.02 36.46
CA ASP A 75 -0.04 0.87 37.41
C ASP A 75 -1.05 1.62 38.30
N LEU A 76 -2.17 2.10 37.73
CA LEU A 76 -3.30 2.67 38.47
C LEU A 76 -3.87 1.69 39.51
N TYR A 77 -4.16 0.44 39.09
CA TYR A 77 -4.73 -0.59 39.95
C TYR A 77 -3.80 -0.95 41.11
N ASN A 78 -2.50 -1.05 40.83
CA ASN A 78 -1.46 -1.35 41.82
C ASN A 78 -1.06 -0.15 42.67
N ARG A 79 -1.66 1.03 42.45
CA ARG A 79 -1.32 2.29 43.11
C ARG A 79 0.16 2.65 42.97
N ASN A 80 0.75 2.30 41.83
CA ASN A 80 2.14 2.60 41.51
C ASN A 80 2.24 4.03 40.95
N PHE A 81 2.20 5.01 41.84
CA PHE A 81 2.22 6.42 41.46
C PHE A 81 3.64 6.99 41.59
N ASN A 82 4.20 7.35 40.44
CA ASN A 82 5.51 7.97 40.30
C ASN A 82 5.43 9.14 39.31
N SER A 83 5.88 10.32 39.72
CA SER A 83 5.80 11.54 38.92
C SER A 83 6.58 11.46 37.61
N LYS A 84 7.79 10.88 37.64
CA LYS A 84 8.60 10.67 36.42
C LYS A 84 7.92 9.72 35.44
N LEU A 85 7.15 8.76 35.95
CA LEU A 85 6.39 7.84 35.14
C LEU A 85 5.18 8.53 34.51
N GLY A 86 4.51 9.42 35.25
CA GLY A 86 3.46 10.30 34.71
C GLY A 86 3.98 11.20 33.58
N ASP A 87 5.14 11.85 33.78
CA ASP A 87 5.81 12.64 32.75
C ASP A 87 6.12 11.81 31.50
N ALA A 88 6.62 10.58 31.68
CA ALA A 88 6.92 9.68 30.58
C ALA A 88 5.66 9.26 29.80
N TYR A 89 4.55 9.02 30.50
CA TYR A 89 3.28 8.72 29.83
C TYR A 89 2.75 9.92 29.04
N GLN A 90 2.83 11.12 29.60
CA GLN A 90 2.42 12.35 28.91
C GLN A 90 3.23 12.55 27.61
N GLN A 91 4.55 12.40 27.68
CA GLN A 91 5.42 12.48 26.50
C GLN A 91 5.11 11.39 25.46
N TYR A 92 4.76 10.18 25.91
CA TYR A 92 4.32 9.11 25.02
C TYR A 92 3.02 9.49 24.30
N TYR A 93 2.04 10.04 25.01
CA TYR A 93 0.77 10.52 24.43
C TYR A 93 1.00 11.59 23.36
N GLU A 94 1.80 12.61 23.65
CA GLU A 94 2.14 13.68 22.69
C GLU A 94 2.85 13.13 21.44
N THR A 95 3.70 12.11 21.61
CA THR A 95 4.34 11.42 20.49
C THR A 95 3.32 10.65 19.66
N CYS A 96 2.38 9.97 20.31
CA CYS A 96 1.32 9.24 19.63
C CYS A 96 0.37 10.18 18.88
N GLN A 97 0.06 11.36 19.44
CA GLN A 97 -0.73 12.39 18.76
C GLN A 97 -0.07 12.86 17.47
N ARG A 98 1.24 13.17 17.51
CA ARG A 98 2.01 13.56 16.32
C ARG A 98 2.01 12.45 15.26
N LYS A 99 2.20 11.19 15.68
CA LYS A 99 2.17 10.04 14.77
C LYS A 99 0.78 9.82 14.15
N LYS A 100 -0.30 9.96 14.94
CA LYS A 100 -1.68 9.91 14.43
C LYS A 100 -1.93 10.98 13.36
N GLN A 101 -1.44 12.20 13.58
CA GLN A 101 -1.55 13.28 12.59
C GLN A 101 -0.81 12.94 11.28
N SER A 102 0.43 12.46 11.36
CA SER A 102 1.17 12.04 10.16
C SER A 102 0.50 10.88 9.42
N ILE A 103 -0.12 9.94 10.15
CA ILE A 103 -0.93 8.86 9.56
C ILE A 103 -2.16 9.43 8.84
N SER A 104 -2.85 10.42 9.42
CA SER A 104 -3.99 11.09 8.79
C SER A 104 -3.60 11.69 7.44
N GLU A 105 -2.47 12.38 7.37
CA GLU A 105 -1.95 12.97 6.13
C GLU A 105 -1.58 11.89 5.10
N LEU A 106 -0.97 10.79 5.56
CA LEU A 106 -0.63 9.65 4.70
C LEU A 106 -1.89 8.97 4.14
N ILE A 107 -2.94 8.82 4.94
CA ILE A 107 -4.23 8.27 4.51
C ILE A 107 -4.77 9.10 3.35
N GLU A 108 -4.85 10.42 3.49
CA GLU A 108 -5.40 11.29 2.44
C GLU A 108 -4.56 11.26 1.15
N ALA A 109 -3.23 11.22 1.27
CA ALA A 109 -2.34 11.04 0.13
C ALA A 109 -2.58 9.70 -0.59
N LYS A 110 -2.74 8.60 0.15
CA LYS A 110 -3.00 7.26 -0.42
C LYS A 110 -4.39 7.15 -1.02
N LYS A 111 -5.41 7.77 -0.42
CA LYS A 111 -6.76 7.84 -0.99
C LYS A 111 -6.76 8.58 -2.33
N THR A 112 -6.03 9.70 -2.40
CA THR A 112 -5.85 10.47 -3.63
C THR A 112 -5.17 9.63 -4.72
N LEU A 113 -4.07 8.95 -4.38
CA LEU A 113 -3.37 8.07 -5.31
C LEU A 113 -4.27 6.94 -5.83
N TYR A 114 -5.03 6.30 -4.94
CA TYR A 114 -6.00 5.27 -5.30
C TYR A 114 -7.04 5.79 -6.31
N LEU A 115 -7.64 6.94 -6.04
CA LEU A 115 -8.65 7.53 -6.92
C LEU A 115 -8.07 7.82 -8.31
N ILE A 116 -6.89 8.44 -8.38
CA ILE A 116 -6.20 8.72 -9.65
C ILE A 116 -5.95 7.41 -10.41
N LYS A 117 -5.40 6.39 -9.74
CA LYS A 117 -5.08 5.10 -10.38
C LYS A 117 -6.32 4.39 -10.91
N VAL A 118 -7.40 4.34 -10.13
CA VAL A 118 -8.65 3.70 -10.54
C VAL A 118 -9.32 4.39 -11.74
N ILE A 119 -9.19 5.72 -11.86
CA ILE A 119 -9.76 6.47 -13.00
C ILE A 119 -8.88 6.37 -14.25
N THR A 120 -7.56 6.32 -14.08
CA THR A 120 -6.61 6.45 -15.21
C THR A 120 -6.09 5.12 -15.74
N TYR A 121 -6.11 4.05 -14.95
CA TYR A 121 -5.53 2.75 -15.31
C TYR A 121 -6.65 1.73 -15.60
N PRO A 122 -6.53 0.92 -16.67
CA PRO A 122 -7.59 0.00 -17.11
C PRO A 122 -7.61 -1.30 -16.28
N TYR A 123 -7.82 -1.19 -14.97
CA TYR A 123 -8.02 -2.36 -14.12
C TYR A 123 -9.30 -3.12 -14.48
N SER A 124 -9.25 -4.44 -14.38
CA SER A 124 -10.42 -5.32 -14.50
C SER A 124 -11.41 -5.08 -13.35
N GLU A 125 -12.66 -5.47 -13.55
CA GLU A 125 -13.70 -5.35 -12.52
C GLU A 125 -13.34 -6.07 -11.22
N SER A 126 -12.74 -7.27 -11.31
CA SER A 126 -12.28 -8.03 -10.15
C SER A 126 -11.18 -7.31 -9.38
N GLU A 127 -10.23 -6.69 -10.08
CA GLU A 127 -9.15 -5.92 -9.46
C GLU A 127 -9.70 -4.68 -8.75
N LEU A 128 -10.60 -3.95 -9.41
CA LEU A 128 -11.28 -2.79 -8.82
C LEU A 128 -12.06 -3.15 -7.55
N LYS A 129 -12.75 -4.30 -7.55
CA LYS A 129 -13.47 -4.79 -6.38
C LYS A 129 -12.53 -5.05 -5.19
N THR A 130 -11.40 -5.71 -5.44
CA THR A 130 -10.40 -5.96 -4.39
C THR A 130 -9.77 -4.67 -3.88
N LEU A 131 -9.37 -3.76 -4.78
CA LEU A 131 -8.79 -2.48 -4.39
C LEU A 131 -9.78 -1.62 -3.58
N LYS A 132 -11.06 -1.61 -3.96
CA LYS A 132 -12.11 -0.91 -3.21
C LYS A 132 -12.31 -1.49 -1.82
N ALA A 133 -12.24 -2.82 -1.67
CA ALA A 133 -12.32 -3.47 -0.36
C ALA A 133 -11.14 -3.06 0.53
N SER A 134 -9.90 -3.10 0.02
CA SER A 134 -8.70 -2.64 0.74
C SER A 134 -8.75 -1.15 1.07
N TYR A 135 -9.33 -0.32 0.19
CA TYR A 135 -9.53 1.11 0.45
C TYR A 135 -10.50 1.37 1.60
N ASN A 136 -11.62 0.65 1.64
CA ASN A 136 -12.68 0.90 2.61
C ASN A 136 -12.25 0.62 4.05
N VAL A 137 -11.43 -0.41 4.28
CA VAL A 137 -11.00 -0.82 5.64
C VAL A 137 -10.04 0.17 6.30
N ILE A 138 -9.43 1.10 5.54
CA ILE A 138 -8.50 2.10 6.07
C ILE A 138 -9.19 3.02 7.09
N ASN A 139 -10.44 3.42 6.81
CA ASN A 139 -11.19 4.28 7.73
C ASN A 139 -11.50 3.55 9.03
N ASP A 140 -11.92 2.28 8.95
CA ASP A 140 -12.22 1.45 10.13
C ASP A 140 -10.98 1.27 11.02
N ALA A 141 -9.81 1.05 10.40
CA ALA A 141 -8.54 0.97 11.12
C ALA A 141 -8.18 2.30 11.80
N TYR A 142 -8.38 3.43 11.12
CA TYR A 142 -8.09 4.76 11.66
C TYR A 142 -9.04 5.14 12.80
N ASP A 143 -10.32 4.77 12.70
CA ASP A 143 -11.30 4.95 13.78
C ASP A 143 -10.93 4.12 15.02
N SER A 144 -10.42 2.90 14.81
CA SER A 144 -9.92 2.05 15.89
C SER A 144 -8.70 2.64 16.60
N LEU A 145 -7.79 3.26 15.84
CA LEU A 145 -6.69 4.05 16.40
C LEU A 145 -7.23 5.23 17.21
N GLY A 146 -8.28 5.91 16.73
CA GLY A 146 -8.98 6.98 17.45
C GLY A 146 -9.42 6.55 18.84
N LYS A 147 -10.16 5.44 18.94
CA LYS A 147 -10.62 4.87 20.22
C LYS A 147 -9.48 4.47 21.15
N SER A 148 -8.40 3.92 20.59
CA SER A 148 -7.23 3.54 21.38
C SER A 148 -6.54 4.76 21.98
N MET A 149 -6.47 5.86 21.23
CA MET A 149 -5.92 7.15 21.68
C MET A 149 -6.78 7.81 22.75
N GLU A 150 -8.11 7.77 22.61
CA GLU A 150 -9.04 8.26 23.64
C GLU A 150 -8.86 7.50 24.96
N LEU A 151 -8.73 6.17 24.89
CA LEU A 151 -8.44 5.36 26.08
C LEU A 151 -7.10 5.75 26.71
N LEU A 152 -6.06 5.95 25.89
CA LEU A 152 -4.74 6.36 26.37
C LEU A 152 -4.80 7.69 27.14
N GLU A 153 -5.49 8.69 26.58
CA GLU A 153 -5.70 9.98 27.23
C GLU A 153 -6.41 9.82 28.58
N ILE A 154 -7.52 9.10 28.62
CA ILE A 154 -8.31 8.88 29.85
C ILE A 154 -7.45 8.26 30.96
N VAL A 155 -6.63 7.25 30.64
CA VAL A 155 -5.85 6.54 31.67
C VAL A 155 -4.67 7.38 32.16
N ILE A 156 -4.07 8.20 31.29
CA ILE A 156 -3.00 9.13 31.67
C ILE A 156 -3.55 10.26 32.54
N ASP A 157 -4.66 10.87 32.13
CA ASP A 157 -5.33 11.92 32.92
C ASP A 157 -5.74 11.40 34.30
N THR A 158 -6.20 10.15 34.36
CA THR A 158 -6.54 9.50 35.63
C THR A 158 -5.30 9.27 36.47
N TYR A 159 -4.22 8.75 35.89
CA TYR A 159 -2.95 8.53 36.58
C TYR A 159 -2.39 9.82 37.16
N ASN A 160 -2.37 10.90 36.38
CA ASN A 160 -1.87 12.19 36.81
C ASN A 160 -2.71 12.85 37.90
N LYS A 161 -3.99 12.52 38.04
CA LYS A 161 -4.85 12.98 39.16
C LYS A 161 -4.51 12.32 40.49
N PHE A 162 -3.83 11.18 40.48
CA PHE A 162 -3.43 10.45 41.69
C PHE A 162 -1.97 10.71 42.10
N LEU A 163 -1.22 11.49 41.31
CA LEU A 163 0.11 12.02 41.67
C LEU A 163 -0.01 13.20 42.65
#